data_AF-A0A7I8CJT1-F1
#
_entry.id   AF-A0A7I8CJT1-F1
#
_cell.length_a   1.000
_cell.length_b   1.000
_cell.length_c   1.000
_cell.angle_alpha   90.00
_cell.angle_beta   90.00
_cell.angle_gamma   90.00
#
_symmetry.space_group_name_H-M   'P 1'
#
loop_
_entity.id
_entity.type
_entity.pdbx_description
1 polymer ?
#
loop_
_entity_poly.entity_id
_entity_poly.type
_entity_poly.pdbx_seq_one_letter_code
_entity_poly.pdbx_strand_id
1 'polypeptide(L)'
;MKSELAKAINYSLSQWKALALYYEDGRIEMSNALAENTLTSRESGSRERPFVGSGRDAKWVAAMYSLIGCCEVNDINPNAYLEHVLSNIAGDKINSVEELLPWNSADRLSSK
;
A
#
# COMPACT_ATOMS: atom_id res chain seq x y z
N MET A 1 5.33 -2.51 -34.47
CA MET A 1 6.05 -2.84 -33.23
C MET A 1 6.32 -1.52 -32.50
N LYS A 2 5.57 -1.19 -31.44
CA LYS A 2 5.88 0.03 -30.66
C LYS A 2 7.20 -0.22 -29.93
N SER A 3 8.21 0.60 -30.19
CA SER A 3 9.51 0.53 -29.51
C SER A 3 9.30 0.58 -28.00
N GLU A 4 10.03 -0.23 -27.23
CA GLU A 4 9.98 -0.21 -25.76
C GLU A 4 10.31 1.18 -25.20
N LEU A 5 11.20 1.91 -25.88
CA LEU A 5 11.51 3.30 -25.58
C LEU A 5 10.28 4.20 -25.73
N ALA A 6 9.50 4.02 -26.80
CA ALA A 6 8.28 4.78 -27.02
C ALA A 6 7.21 4.48 -25.96
N LYS A 7 7.14 3.24 -25.45
CA LYS A 7 6.25 2.91 -24.32
C LYS A 7 6.69 3.61 -23.04
N ALA A 8 7.98 3.56 -22.72
CA ALA A 8 8.52 4.23 -21.54
C ALA A 8 8.28 5.74 -21.56
N ILE A 9 8.53 6.40 -22.70
CA ILE A 9 8.25 7.83 -22.86
C ILE A 9 6.76 8.13 -22.67
N ASN A 10 5.87 7.37 -23.31
CA ASN A 10 4.44 7.57 -23.16
C ASN A 10 3.96 7.34 -21.72
N TYR A 11 4.56 6.39 -21.01
CA TYR A 11 4.28 6.14 -19.61
C TYR A 11 4.68 7.34 -18.74
N SER A 12 5.91 7.85 -18.89
CA SER A 12 6.36 9.05 -18.17
C SER A 12 5.49 10.27 -18.46
N LEU A 13 5.10 10.49 -19.73
CA LEU A 13 4.21 11.58 -20.12
C LEU A 13 2.82 11.43 -19.50
N SER A 14 2.30 10.20 -19.40
CA SER A 14 0.99 9.94 -18.77
C SER A 14 0.98 10.25 -17.27
N GLN A 15 2.14 10.14 -16.61
CA GLN A 15 2.31 10.38 -15.17
C GLN A 15 2.90 11.77 -14.86
N TRP A 16 3.02 12.65 -15.85
CA TRP A 16 3.66 13.96 -15.69
C TRP A 16 3.06 14.80 -14.55
N LYS A 17 1.74 14.72 -14.34
CA LYS A 17 1.07 15.41 -13.22
C LYS A 17 1.57 14.94 -11.85
N ALA A 18 1.73 13.63 -11.67
CA ALA A 18 2.25 13.07 -10.42
C ALA A 18 3.73 13.43 -10.24
N LEU A 19 4.51 13.41 -11.33
CA LEU A 19 5.92 13.81 -11.34
C LEU A 19 6.13 15.30 -11.03
N ALA A 20 5.18 16.17 -11.37
CA ALA A 20 5.28 17.61 -11.11
C ALA A 20 4.75 18.03 -9.73
N LEU A 21 4.07 17.12 -9.02
CA LEU A 21 3.40 17.42 -7.75
C LEU A 21 4.38 17.90 -6.66
N TYR A 22 5.64 17.44 -6.66
CA TYR A 22 6.65 17.90 -5.70
C TYR A 22 6.94 19.41 -5.79
N TYR A 23 6.70 20.02 -6.95
CA TYR A 23 6.85 21.47 -7.12
C TYR A 23 5.67 22.23 -6.52
N GLU A 24 4.49 21.62 -6.51
CA GLU A 24 3.25 22.21 -5.97
C GLU A 24 3.14 22.01 -4.45
N ASP A 25 3.62 20.87 -3.93
CA ASP A 25 3.63 20.54 -2.51
C ASP A 25 5.03 20.14 -2.03
N GLY A 26 5.70 21.06 -1.33
CA GLY A 26 7.05 20.86 -0.79
C GLY A 26 7.14 19.84 0.35
N ARG A 27 6.03 19.24 0.77
CA ARG A 27 6.01 18.10 1.71
C ARG A 27 6.33 16.77 1.02
N ILE A 28 6.27 16.74 -0.32
CA ILE A 28 6.46 15.54 -1.12
C ILE A 28 7.90 15.50 -1.63
N GLU A 29 8.62 14.43 -1.32
CA GLU A 29 9.97 14.23 -1.85
C GLU A 29 9.93 13.94 -3.35
N MET A 30 10.87 14.50 -4.12
CA MET A 30 11.03 14.23 -5.56
C MET A 30 11.34 12.75 -5.84
N SER A 31 11.94 12.05 -4.87
CA SER A 31 12.31 10.64 -5.00
C SER A 31 11.24 9.72 -4.41
N ASN A 32 10.87 8.69 -5.15
CA ASN A 32 10.05 7.59 -4.65
C ASN A 32 10.84 6.59 -3.79
N ALA A 33 12.12 6.88 -3.49
CA ALA A 33 13.03 5.97 -2.84
C ALA A 33 12.54 5.51 -1.46
N LEU A 34 11.87 6.40 -0.69
CA LEU A 34 11.30 6.03 0.61
C LEU A 34 10.18 4.99 0.46
N ALA A 35 9.25 5.21 -0.47
CA ALA A 35 8.14 4.28 -0.71
C ALA A 35 8.61 2.98 -1.40
N GLU A 36 9.61 3.06 -2.27
CA GLU A 36 10.24 1.87 -2.85
C GLU A 36 10.99 1.08 -1.77
N ASN A 37 11.75 1.73 -0.90
CA ASN A 37 12.52 1.05 0.13
C ASN A 37 11.62 0.41 1.22
N THR A 38 10.47 0.99 1.54
CA THR A 38 9.49 0.35 2.43
C THR A 38 8.86 -0.90 1.81
N LEU A 39 8.63 -0.90 0.49
CA LEU A 39 8.18 -2.09 -0.23
C LEU A 39 9.31 -3.12 -0.40
N THR A 40 10.51 -2.68 -0.77
CA THR A 40 11.69 -3.52 -1.05
C THR A 40 12.29 -4.13 0.21
N SER A 41 12.27 -3.44 1.35
CA SER A 41 12.63 -4.00 2.66
C SER A 41 11.79 -5.24 3.02
N ARG A 42 10.57 -5.33 2.47
CA ARG A 42 9.70 -6.52 2.60
C ARG A 42 9.89 -7.55 1.48
N GLU A 43 10.60 -7.22 0.41
CA GLU A 43 10.90 -8.08 -0.74
C GLU A 43 12.30 -8.72 -0.70
N SER A 44 13.23 -8.22 0.13
CA SER A 44 14.59 -8.77 0.28
C SER A 44 14.68 -10.16 0.93
N GLY A 45 13.55 -10.88 1.00
CA GLY A 45 13.44 -12.30 1.36
C GLY A 45 13.06 -13.22 0.20
N SER A 46 13.16 -12.79 -1.07
CA SER A 46 12.80 -13.65 -2.21
C SER A 46 13.97 -14.51 -2.72
N ARG A 47 14.34 -15.52 -1.93
CA ARG A 47 14.70 -16.83 -2.50
C ARG A 47 13.71 -17.94 -2.12
N GLU A 48 12.84 -17.72 -1.13
CA GLU A 48 11.99 -18.78 -0.58
C GLU A 48 10.56 -18.31 -0.25
N ARG A 49 9.89 -17.56 -1.14
CA ARG A 49 8.43 -17.38 -1.04
C ARG A 49 7.71 -17.89 -2.29
N PRO A 50 7.55 -19.21 -2.46
CA PRO A 50 6.76 -19.79 -3.53
C PRO A 50 5.28 -19.76 -3.13
N PHE A 51 4.66 -18.58 -3.04
CA PHE A 51 3.21 -18.50 -2.83
C PHE A 51 2.58 -17.27 -3.48
N VAL A 52 2.85 -17.09 -4.76
CA VAL A 52 2.02 -16.26 -5.65
C VAL A 52 1.80 -17.10 -6.90
N GLY A 53 0.81 -18.00 -6.83
CA GLY A 53 0.51 -18.99 -7.88
C GLY A 53 -0.52 -18.52 -8.92
N SER A 54 -1.15 -17.37 -8.72
CA SER A 54 -2.08 -16.80 -9.69
C SER A 54 -2.17 -15.28 -9.52
N GLY A 55 -2.50 -14.55 -10.60
CA GLY A 55 -2.60 -13.08 -10.56
C GLY A 55 -3.64 -12.52 -9.56
N ARG A 56 -4.53 -13.37 -9.02
CA ARG A 56 -5.43 -13.00 -7.90
C ARG A 56 -4.70 -13.03 -6.56
N ASP A 57 -3.83 -14.01 -6.35
CA ASP A 57 -3.05 -14.15 -5.11
C ASP A 57 -2.05 -13.00 -4.99
N ALA A 58 -1.43 -12.58 -6.10
CA ALA A 58 -0.54 -11.42 -6.14
C ALA A 58 -1.22 -10.12 -5.66
N LYS A 59 -2.46 -9.90 -6.11
CA LYS A 59 -3.23 -8.69 -5.75
C LYS A 59 -3.63 -8.69 -4.30
N TRP A 60 -4.08 -9.83 -3.78
CA TRP A 60 -4.42 -9.96 -2.36
C TRP A 60 -3.20 -9.78 -1.46
N VAL A 61 -2.07 -10.38 -1.83
CA VAL A 61 -0.80 -10.22 -1.13
C VAL A 61 -0.36 -8.75 -1.14
N ALA A 62 -0.39 -8.07 -2.29
CA ALA A 62 -0.07 -6.64 -2.39
C ALA A 62 -1.01 -5.75 -1.55
N ALA A 63 -2.32 -6.07 -1.53
CA ALA A 63 -3.29 -5.36 -0.71
C ALA A 63 -3.01 -5.54 0.79
N MET A 64 -2.73 -6.77 1.24
CA MET A 64 -2.35 -7.04 2.63
C MET A 64 -1.05 -6.32 3.02
N TYR A 65 -0.06 -6.32 2.13
CA TYR A 65 1.20 -5.58 2.33
C TYR A 65 0.98 -4.07 2.48
N SER A 66 0.12 -3.50 1.64
CA SER A 66 -0.22 -2.07 1.68
C SER A 66 -0.97 -1.70 2.96
N LEU A 67 -1.90 -2.54 3.44
CA LEU A 67 -2.63 -2.33 4.68
C LEU A 67 -1.71 -2.37 5.91
N ILE A 68 -0.81 -3.34 5.97
CA ILE A 68 0.16 -3.43 7.08
C ILE A 68 1.11 -2.24 7.05
N GLY A 69 1.61 -1.84 5.86
CA GLY A 69 2.43 -0.62 5.73
C GLY A 69 1.70 0.65 6.17
N CYS A 70 0.39 0.76 5.89
CA CYS A 70 -0.43 1.84 6.42
C CYS A 70 -0.53 1.80 7.96
N CYS A 71 -0.64 0.61 8.57
CA CYS A 71 -0.66 0.49 10.03
C CYS A 71 0.67 0.98 10.65
N GLU A 72 1.80 0.60 10.06
CA GLU A 72 3.14 1.04 10.51
C GLU A 72 3.30 2.57 10.44
N VAL A 73 2.85 3.20 9.36
CA VAL A 73 2.91 4.67 9.21
C VAL A 73 1.98 5.41 10.19
N ASN A 74 0.88 4.77 10.61
CA ASN A 74 -0.07 5.34 11.57
C ASN A 74 0.21 4.93 13.03
N ASP A 75 1.33 4.27 13.31
CA ASP A 75 1.71 3.77 14.65
C ASP A 75 0.67 2.82 15.28
N ILE A 76 0.00 2.03 14.44
CA ILE A 76 -1.01 1.05 14.84
C ILE A 76 -0.40 -0.34 14.83
N ASN A 77 -0.65 -1.12 15.88
CA ASN A 77 -0.25 -2.52 15.90
C ASN A 77 -0.99 -3.31 14.78
N PRO A 78 -0.28 -3.87 13.79
CA PRO A 78 -0.92 -4.57 12.67
C PRO A 78 -1.77 -5.77 13.09
N ASN A 79 -1.39 -6.47 14.16
CA ASN A 79 -2.16 -7.61 14.66
C ASN A 79 -3.50 -7.16 15.26
N ALA A 80 -3.49 -6.08 16.03
CA ALA A 80 -4.72 -5.51 16.61
C ALA A 80 -5.66 -4.99 15.51
N TYR A 81 -5.10 -4.38 14.45
CA TYR A 81 -5.86 -3.97 13.27
C TYR A 81 -6.48 -5.17 12.55
N LEU A 82 -5.73 -6.24 12.29
CA LEU A 82 -6.27 -7.43 11.63
C LEU A 82 -7.35 -8.12 12.45
N GLU A 83 -7.18 -8.23 13.77
CA GLU A 83 -8.20 -8.76 14.68
C GLU A 83 -9.47 -7.91 14.61
N HIS A 84 -9.33 -6.58 14.69
CA HIS A 84 -10.45 -5.66 14.57
C HIS A 84 -11.18 -5.80 13.23
N VAL A 85 -10.45 -5.85 12.11
CA VAL A 85 -11.06 -5.99 10.79
C VAL A 85 -11.76 -7.34 10.65
N LEU A 86 -11.11 -8.45 11.02
CA LEU A 86 -11.67 -9.80 10.87
C LEU A 86 -12.89 -10.02 11.77
N SER A 87 -12.91 -9.47 12.98
CA SER A 87 -14.07 -9.54 13.87
C SER A 87 -15.24 -8.69 13.38
N ASN A 88 -14.98 -7.56 12.70
CA ASN A 88 -16.04 -6.66 12.22
C ASN A 88 -16.53 -6.96 10.79
N ILE A 89 -15.74 -7.66 9.97
CA ILE A 89 -16.11 -7.97 8.58
C ILE A 89 -17.16 -9.09 8.49
N ALA A 90 -17.21 -9.98 9.49
CA ALA A 90 -18.18 -11.08 9.56
C ALA A 90 -19.56 -10.64 10.06
N GLY A 91 -19.70 -9.39 10.54
CA GLY A 91 -20.94 -8.82 11.06
C GLY A 91 -21.53 -7.73 10.15
N ASP A 92 -21.88 -6.60 10.76
CA ASP A 92 -22.75 -5.57 10.17
C ASP A 92 -22.06 -4.54 9.27
N LYS A 93 -20.72 -4.56 9.14
CA LYS A 93 -19.93 -3.43 8.61
C LYS A 93 -19.40 -3.59 7.18
N ILE A 94 -19.87 -4.56 6.40
CA ILE A 94 -19.49 -4.68 4.98
C ILE A 94 -19.81 -3.40 4.18
N ASN A 95 -20.85 -2.65 4.57
CA ASN A 95 -21.21 -1.38 3.94
C ASN A 95 -20.41 -0.16 4.46
N SER A 96 -19.60 -0.33 5.51
CA SER A 96 -18.78 0.72 6.15
C SER A 96 -17.29 0.37 6.09
N VAL A 97 -16.82 -0.15 4.95
CA VAL A 97 -15.39 -0.50 4.75
C VAL A 97 -14.48 0.70 5.01
N GLU A 98 -14.94 1.91 4.72
CA GLU A 98 -14.21 3.15 5.00
C GLU A 98 -13.91 3.34 6.49
N GLU A 99 -14.79 2.86 7.38
CA GLU A 99 -14.56 2.95 8.81
C GLU A 99 -13.47 1.99 9.30
N LEU A 100 -13.27 0.90 8.57
CA LEU A 100 -12.29 -0.15 8.87
C LEU A 100 -10.90 0.20 8.34
N LEU A 101 -10.72 1.34 7.67
CA LEU A 101 -9.42 1.74 7.16
C LEU A 101 -8.48 2.15 8.32
N PRO A 102 -7.16 1.91 8.17
CA PRO A 102 -6.20 2.08 9.27
C PRO A 102 -6.25 3.47 9.91
N TRP A 103 -6.38 4.53 9.11
CA TRP A 103 -6.42 5.91 9.59
C TRP A 103 -7.68 6.25 10.41
N ASN A 104 -8.81 5.59 10.17
CA ASN A 104 -10.05 5.81 10.93
C ASN A 104 -10.16 4.89 12.15
N SER A 105 -9.43 3.77 12.10
CA SER A 105 -9.30 2.84 13.23
C SER A 105 -8.18 3.27 14.19
N ALA A 106 -7.28 4.17 13.78
CA ALA A 106 -6.18 4.72 14.59
C ALA A 106 -6.67 5.24 15.94
N ASP A 107 -7.72 6.07 15.94
CA ASP A 107 -8.30 6.64 17.16
C ASP A 107 -8.88 5.58 18.12
N ARG A 108 -9.27 4.41 17.58
CA ARG A 108 -9.90 3.32 18.34
C ARG A 108 -8.91 2.25 18.80
N LEU A 109 -7.78 2.11 18.09
CA LEU A 109 -6.76 1.09 18.27
C LEU A 109 -5.43 1.65 18.79
N SER A 110 -5.33 2.97 18.99
CA SER A 110 -4.20 3.60 19.65
C SER A 110 -3.98 2.95 21.02
N SER A 111 -2.87 2.24 21.14
CA SER A 111 -2.41 1.74 22.44
C SER A 111 -2.09 2.94 23.32
N LYS A 112 -2.62 2.92 24.54
CA LYS A 112 -1.97 3.62 25.66
C LYS A 112 -0.56 3.06 25.89
#